data_AF-A0A957CCC8-F1
#
_entry.id   AF-A0A957CCC8-F1
#
_cell.length_a   1.000
_cell.length_b   1.000
_cell.length_c   1.000
_cell.angle_alpha   90.00
_cell.angle_beta   90.00
_cell.angle_gamma   90.00
#
_symmetry.space_group_name_H-M   'P 1'
#
loop_
_entity.id
_entity.type
_entity.pdbx_description
1 polymer ?
#
loop_
_entity_poly.entity_id
_entity_poly.type
_entity_poly.pdbx_seq_one_letter_code
_entity_poly.pdbx_strand_id
1 'polypeptide(L)'
;MTTSTATATTQHLLDALRPQQQPEQWLTRAQQLNWDDFAVRAIAFGLAPQIYARFKQWDAKIPPKALAKLAVTHKMQAQRSEAIYAQLTQLLHATAAANLQPVALKGVHLAACYYPEPAQRPMNDIDLLFTPDELPQAEALLLELGYGGKHKSAETGARVTKHTSTFRRVGAENGSATPNPYLSAGLDRTIEPHSSLEESWFGLKVDMTPGVRDRVDTAVLTPTAPACHVLNPTDLLHHICLHFSFHLIQGAPSFVQLTDLLVITNQNQHADTEEFASSD
;
A
#
# COMPACT_ATOMS: atom_id res chain seq x y z
N MET A 1 -29.72 -8.21 10.27
CA MET A 1 -29.32 -7.19 9.29
C MET A 1 -29.75 -7.70 7.92
N THR A 2 -30.55 -6.94 7.15
CA THR A 2 -30.92 -7.38 5.79
C THR A 2 -29.77 -7.08 4.82
N THR A 3 -29.69 -7.81 3.71
CA THR A 3 -28.68 -7.57 2.66
C THR A 3 -28.71 -6.13 2.16
N SER A 4 -29.91 -5.51 2.08
CA SER A 4 -30.11 -4.11 1.71
C SER A 4 -29.43 -3.12 2.67
N THR A 5 -29.54 -3.32 3.99
CA THR A 5 -28.91 -2.43 4.99
C THR A 5 -27.38 -2.56 4.99
N ALA A 6 -26.84 -3.77 4.77
CA ALA A 6 -25.41 -3.99 4.67
C ALA A 6 -24.81 -3.29 3.43
N THR A 7 -25.48 -3.38 2.28
CA THR A 7 -25.07 -2.68 1.06
C THR A 7 -25.13 -1.16 1.23
N ALA A 8 -26.16 -0.64 1.90
CA ALA A 8 -26.29 0.80 2.14
C ALA A 8 -25.14 1.38 2.99
N THR A 9 -24.70 0.69 4.04
CA THR A 9 -23.61 1.17 4.90
C THR A 9 -22.27 1.15 4.15
N THR A 10 -22.00 0.10 3.39
CA THR A 10 -20.81 0.04 2.51
C THR A 10 -20.84 1.16 1.47
N GLN A 11 -21.99 1.45 0.85
CA GLN A 11 -22.09 2.55 -0.10
C GLN A 11 -21.78 3.90 0.55
N HIS A 12 -22.30 4.17 1.76
CA HIS A 12 -21.99 5.40 2.49
C HIS A 12 -20.49 5.52 2.82
N LEU A 13 -19.85 4.41 3.17
CA LEU A 13 -18.40 4.36 3.40
C LEU A 13 -17.61 4.74 2.15
N LEU A 14 -17.95 4.16 1.00
CA LEU A 14 -17.27 4.45 -0.26
C LEU A 14 -17.57 5.86 -0.76
N ASP A 15 -18.81 6.34 -0.58
CA ASP A 15 -19.20 7.71 -0.91
C ASP A 15 -18.34 8.73 -0.16
N ALA A 16 -17.96 8.45 1.08
CA ALA A 16 -17.12 9.35 1.88
C ALA A 16 -15.75 9.60 1.24
N LEU A 17 -15.23 8.64 0.45
CA LEU A 17 -13.91 8.72 -0.18
C LEU A 17 -13.93 9.28 -1.60
N ARG A 18 -15.11 9.43 -2.24
CA ARG A 18 -15.22 10.01 -3.58
C ARG A 18 -14.59 11.42 -3.60
N PRO A 19 -13.81 11.79 -4.63
CA PRO A 19 -13.11 13.08 -4.67
C PRO A 19 -14.08 14.27 -4.67
N GLN A 20 -15.22 14.14 -5.37
CA GLN A 20 -16.21 15.22 -5.50
C GLN A 20 -17.25 15.23 -4.37
N GLN A 21 -17.10 14.39 -3.34
CA GLN A 21 -18.09 14.29 -2.27
C GLN A 21 -18.09 15.53 -1.38
N GLN A 22 -19.24 16.20 -1.30
CA GLN A 22 -19.45 17.32 -0.40
C GLN A 22 -19.79 16.84 1.02
N PRO A 23 -19.20 17.42 2.09
CA PRO A 23 -19.43 17.01 3.48
C PRO A 23 -20.90 17.09 3.89
N GLU A 24 -21.56 18.22 3.59
CA GLU A 24 -22.96 18.47 4.01
C GLU A 24 -23.94 17.46 3.41
N GLN A 25 -23.76 17.14 2.12
CA GLN A 25 -24.57 16.16 1.41
C GLN A 25 -24.33 14.74 1.91
N TRP A 26 -23.09 14.43 2.31
CA TRP A 26 -22.76 13.13 2.89
C TRP A 26 -23.35 12.99 4.29
N LEU A 27 -23.17 14.01 5.14
CA LEU A 27 -23.67 14.04 6.53
C LEU A 27 -25.20 13.98 6.60
N THR A 28 -25.90 14.63 5.67
CA THR A 28 -27.38 14.56 5.57
C THR A 28 -27.84 13.11 5.35
N ARG A 29 -27.17 12.36 4.47
CA ARG A 29 -27.48 10.95 4.20
C ARG A 29 -27.06 10.03 5.37
N ALA A 30 -26.03 10.42 6.12
CA ALA A 30 -25.54 9.69 7.27
C ALA A 30 -26.45 9.74 8.52
N GLN A 31 -27.56 10.49 8.51
CA GLN A 31 -28.48 10.59 9.66
C GLN A 31 -29.06 9.23 10.11
N GLN A 32 -29.26 8.30 9.16
CA GLN A 32 -29.80 6.96 9.44
C GLN A 32 -28.70 5.89 9.57
N LEU A 33 -27.43 6.30 9.59
CA LEU A 33 -26.29 5.39 9.57
C LEU A 33 -26.12 4.70 10.92
N ASN A 34 -25.94 3.37 10.89
CA ASN A 34 -25.40 2.67 12.05
C ASN A 34 -23.89 2.95 12.14
N TRP A 35 -23.51 3.93 12.95
CA TRP A 35 -22.13 4.37 13.13
C TRP A 35 -21.17 3.29 13.66
N ASP A 36 -21.67 2.34 14.44
CA ASP A 36 -20.84 1.25 14.96
C ASP A 36 -20.46 0.28 13.83
N ASP A 37 -21.44 -0.10 13.01
CA ASP A 37 -21.26 -0.94 11.81
C ASP A 37 -20.39 -0.23 10.76
N PHE A 38 -20.62 1.07 10.52
CA PHE A 38 -19.80 1.87 9.62
C PHE A 38 -18.32 1.84 10.00
N ALA A 39 -17.99 2.09 11.27
CA ALA A 39 -16.62 2.07 11.75
C ALA A 39 -16.00 0.66 11.66
N VAL A 40 -16.76 -0.39 11.97
CA VAL A 40 -16.29 -1.79 11.85
C VAL A 40 -16.00 -2.14 10.39
N ARG A 41 -16.85 -1.73 9.44
CA ARG A 41 -16.60 -1.93 8.00
C ARG A 41 -15.38 -1.17 7.52
N ALA A 42 -15.22 0.08 7.94
CA ALA A 42 -14.02 0.87 7.61
C ALA A 42 -12.75 0.15 8.07
N ILE A 43 -12.75 -0.44 9.27
CA ILE A 43 -11.62 -1.22 9.79
C ILE A 43 -11.43 -2.52 9.00
N ALA A 44 -12.51 -3.27 8.74
CA ALA A 44 -12.47 -4.54 8.03
C ALA A 44 -11.95 -4.38 6.59
N PHE A 45 -12.29 -3.27 5.93
CA PHE A 45 -11.85 -2.96 4.57
C PHE A 45 -10.50 -2.25 4.50
N GLY A 46 -9.86 -1.95 5.63
CA GLY A 46 -8.61 -1.19 5.68
C GLY A 46 -8.75 0.30 5.32
N LEU A 47 -9.97 0.84 5.33
CA LEU A 47 -10.27 2.23 4.98
C LEU A 47 -10.34 3.17 6.19
N ALA A 48 -10.30 2.64 7.42
CA ALA A 48 -10.43 3.43 8.63
C ALA A 48 -9.45 4.62 8.74
N PRO A 49 -8.16 4.51 8.36
CA PRO A 49 -7.25 5.66 8.39
C PRO A 49 -7.68 6.78 7.43
N GLN A 50 -8.06 6.44 6.19
CA GLN A 50 -8.52 7.42 5.20
C GLN A 50 -9.83 8.09 5.62
N ILE A 51 -10.76 7.33 6.18
CA ILE A 51 -12.04 7.86 6.67
C ILE A 51 -11.83 8.78 7.87
N TYR A 52 -10.93 8.41 8.80
CA TYR A 52 -10.57 9.28 9.91
C TYR A 52 -9.99 10.61 9.41
N ALA A 53 -9.01 10.56 8.49
CA ALA A 53 -8.41 11.74 7.89
C ALA A 53 -9.47 12.60 7.17
N ARG A 54 -10.36 11.98 6.39
CA ARG A 54 -11.46 12.66 5.70
C ARG A 54 -12.40 13.38 6.66
N PHE A 55 -12.82 12.73 7.74
CA PHE A 55 -13.69 13.37 8.75
C PHE A 55 -13.00 14.49 9.50
N LYS A 56 -11.69 14.38 9.75
CA LYS A 56 -10.88 15.48 10.30
C LYS A 56 -10.81 16.66 9.34
N GLN A 57 -10.60 16.42 8.04
CA GLN A 57 -10.60 17.45 7.01
C GLN A 57 -11.95 18.17 6.90
N TRP A 58 -13.05 17.43 7.07
CA TRP A 58 -14.41 17.97 7.00
C TRP A 58 -14.90 18.65 8.28
N ASP A 59 -14.11 18.63 9.37
CA ASP A 59 -14.58 19.00 10.72
C ASP A 59 -15.92 18.33 11.09
N ALA A 60 -16.07 17.06 10.69
CA ALA A 60 -17.33 16.35 10.79
C ALA A 60 -17.65 15.95 12.23
N LYS A 61 -18.89 16.21 12.68
CA LYS A 61 -19.38 15.80 14.01
C LYS A 61 -19.85 14.35 14.00
N ILE A 62 -18.91 13.44 14.25
CA ILE A 62 -19.15 11.99 14.28
C ILE A 62 -19.43 11.52 15.72
N PRO A 63 -20.34 10.55 15.95
CA PRO A 63 -20.56 9.99 17.28
C PRO A 63 -19.26 9.49 17.94
N PRO A 64 -19.00 9.82 19.22
CA PRO A 64 -17.70 9.60 19.85
C PRO A 64 -17.17 8.17 19.78
N LYS A 65 -18.05 7.17 19.94
CA LYS A 65 -17.66 5.75 19.89
C LYS A 65 -17.12 5.34 18.52
N ALA A 66 -17.77 5.78 17.43
CA ALA A 66 -17.33 5.46 16.08
C ALA A 66 -16.04 6.21 15.72
N LEU A 67 -15.97 7.50 16.09
CA LEU A 67 -14.76 8.30 15.90
C LEU A 67 -13.56 7.69 16.65
N ALA A 68 -13.75 7.22 17.88
CA ALA A 68 -12.69 6.59 18.67
C ALA A 68 -12.15 5.32 17.99
N LYS A 69 -13.01 4.46 17.43
CA LYS A 69 -12.58 3.28 16.66
C LYS A 69 -11.68 3.67 15.49
N LEU A 70 -12.13 4.64 14.68
CA LEU A 70 -11.39 5.15 13.53
C LEU A 70 -10.05 5.79 13.94
N ALA A 71 -10.07 6.62 14.98
CA ALA A 71 -8.89 7.32 15.50
C ALA A 71 -7.83 6.35 16.05
N VAL A 72 -8.24 5.33 16.80
CA VAL A 72 -7.33 4.29 17.30
C VAL A 72 -6.71 3.53 16.13
N THR A 73 -7.50 3.11 15.14
CA THR A 73 -6.96 2.43 13.96
C THR A 73 -6.00 3.31 13.16
N HIS A 74 -6.32 4.60 12.96
CA HIS A 74 -5.41 5.55 12.33
C HIS A 74 -4.08 5.67 13.10
N LYS A 75 -4.14 5.82 14.42
CA LYS A 75 -2.95 5.90 15.28
C LYS A 75 -2.08 4.65 15.19
N MET A 76 -2.68 3.45 15.21
CA MET A 76 -1.95 2.20 15.05
C MET A 76 -1.30 2.10 13.66
N GLN A 77 -1.99 2.56 12.62
CA GLN A 77 -1.44 2.58 11.27
C GLN A 77 -0.29 3.60 11.13
N ALA A 78 -0.36 4.73 11.83
CA ALA A 78 0.75 5.69 11.86
C ALA A 78 2.01 5.09 12.50
N GLN A 79 1.88 4.46 13.67
CA GLN A 79 3.00 3.77 14.33
C GLN A 79 3.59 2.65 13.46
N ARG A 80 2.71 1.93 12.76
CA ARG A 80 3.14 0.91 11.81
C ARG A 80 3.91 1.50 10.64
N SER A 81 3.40 2.58 10.06
CA SER A 81 4.03 3.25 8.93
C SER A 81 5.42 3.74 9.35
N GLU A 82 5.54 4.37 10.51
CA GLU A 82 6.83 4.78 11.08
C GLU A 82 7.82 3.61 11.18
N ALA A 83 7.40 2.46 11.68
CA ALA A 83 8.24 1.26 11.74
C ALA A 83 8.68 0.77 10.35
N ILE A 84 7.77 0.77 9.37
CA ILE A 84 8.06 0.38 7.98
C ILE A 84 9.08 1.35 7.36
N TYR A 85 8.90 2.65 7.54
CA TYR A 85 9.81 3.65 6.98
C TYR A 85 11.16 3.67 7.70
N ALA A 86 11.22 3.32 8.98
CA ALA A 86 12.48 3.08 9.68
C ALA A 86 13.23 1.86 9.10
N GLN A 87 12.53 0.75 8.85
CA GLN A 87 13.10 -0.41 8.16
C GLN A 87 13.57 -0.05 6.75
N LEU A 88 12.73 0.65 5.97
CA LEU A 88 13.08 1.12 4.63
C LEU A 88 14.32 2.01 4.65
N THR A 89 14.43 2.91 5.62
CA THR A 89 15.62 3.78 5.79
C THR A 89 16.88 2.95 5.97
N GLN A 90 16.85 1.94 6.85
CA GLN A 90 17.98 1.04 7.06
C GLN A 90 18.36 0.31 5.77
N LEU A 91 17.36 -0.18 5.01
CA LEU A 91 17.56 -0.90 3.76
C LEU A 91 18.18 -0.01 2.69
N LEU A 92 17.65 1.20 2.49
CA LEU A 92 18.13 2.13 1.46
C LEU A 92 19.58 2.56 1.71
N HIS A 93 19.96 2.78 2.97
CA HIS A 93 21.37 3.03 3.33
C HIS A 93 22.26 1.82 3.04
N ALA A 94 21.82 0.62 3.42
CA ALA A 94 22.58 -0.61 3.20
C ALA A 94 22.74 -0.92 1.70
N THR A 95 21.69 -0.76 0.89
CA THR A 95 21.76 -0.97 -0.56
C THR A 95 22.66 0.07 -1.22
N ALA A 96 22.56 1.34 -0.81
CA ALA A 96 23.45 2.39 -1.32
C ALA A 96 24.93 2.09 -1.01
N ALA A 97 25.25 1.65 0.21
CA ALA A 97 26.61 1.26 0.59
C ALA A 97 27.12 0.03 -0.19
N ALA A 98 26.22 -0.85 -0.63
CA ALA A 98 26.52 -2.02 -1.45
C ALA A 98 26.49 -1.74 -2.96
N ASN A 99 26.29 -0.48 -3.38
CA ASN A 99 26.10 -0.06 -4.79
C ASN A 99 24.90 -0.74 -5.49
N LEU A 100 23.87 -1.09 -4.72
CA LEU A 100 22.59 -1.59 -5.22
C LEU A 100 21.58 -0.44 -5.32
N GLN A 101 20.80 -0.43 -6.40
CA GLN A 101 19.80 0.63 -6.67
C GLN A 101 18.40 0.05 -6.83
N PRO A 102 17.75 -0.39 -5.74
CA PRO A 102 16.41 -0.97 -5.81
C PRO A 102 15.38 0.04 -6.30
N VAL A 103 14.35 -0.45 -6.99
CA VAL A 103 13.13 0.33 -7.26
C VAL A 103 12.14 0.04 -6.15
N ALA A 104 11.79 1.04 -5.36
CA ALA A 104 10.76 0.92 -4.33
C ALA A 104 9.38 0.84 -5.00
N LEU A 105 8.61 -0.19 -4.63
CA LEU A 105 7.34 -0.49 -5.27
C LEU A 105 6.14 -0.17 -4.37
N LYS A 106 4.97 -0.19 -5.01
CA LYS A 106 3.59 -0.10 -4.48
C LYS A 106 3.52 0.62 -3.13
N GLY A 107 3.52 -0.10 -2.01
CA GLY A 107 3.08 0.44 -0.73
C GLY A 107 3.90 1.61 -0.24
N VAL A 108 5.21 1.44 -0.15
CA VAL A 108 6.11 2.48 0.36
C VAL A 108 6.24 3.64 -0.61
N HIS A 109 6.12 3.39 -1.91
CA HIS A 109 6.11 4.43 -2.93
C HIS A 109 4.81 5.27 -2.84
N LEU A 110 3.65 4.62 -2.89
CA LEU A 110 2.35 5.29 -2.83
C LEU A 110 2.17 6.07 -1.53
N ALA A 111 2.46 5.45 -0.40
CA ALA A 111 2.25 6.05 0.90
C ALA A 111 3.08 7.33 1.10
N ALA A 112 4.29 7.39 0.52
CA ALA A 112 5.16 8.56 0.63
C ALA A 112 4.86 9.64 -0.41
N CYS A 113 4.56 9.25 -1.67
CA CYS A 113 4.49 10.21 -2.78
C CYS A 113 3.05 10.64 -3.12
N TYR A 114 2.04 9.80 -2.82
CA TYR A 114 0.67 10.00 -3.31
C TYR A 114 -0.34 10.28 -2.19
N TYR A 115 -0.11 9.77 -0.98
CA TYR A 115 -1.01 10.02 0.15
C TYR A 115 -0.55 11.25 0.97
N PRO A 116 -1.48 12.07 1.51
CA PRO A 116 -1.10 13.23 2.33
C PRO A 116 -0.33 12.85 3.60
N GLU A 117 -0.60 11.67 4.14
CA GLU A 117 0.17 11.07 5.24
C GLU A 117 0.39 9.59 4.94
N PRO A 118 1.60 9.04 5.17
CA PRO A 118 1.86 7.62 4.94
C PRO A 118 0.98 6.67 5.74
N ALA A 119 0.40 7.13 6.85
CA ALA A 119 -0.55 6.37 7.67
C ALA A 119 -1.90 6.10 6.95
N GLN A 120 -2.23 6.87 5.91
CA GLN A 120 -3.49 6.71 5.19
C GLN A 120 -3.48 5.54 4.21
N ARG A 121 -2.31 4.96 3.92
CA ARG A 121 -2.14 3.78 3.07
C ARG A 121 -1.67 2.58 3.91
N PRO A 122 -2.58 1.75 4.44
CA PRO A 122 -2.21 0.53 5.15
C PRO A 122 -1.42 -0.44 4.27
N MET A 123 -0.31 -0.97 4.82
CA MET A 123 0.58 -1.89 4.11
C MET A 123 1.28 -2.85 5.08
N ASN A 124 1.70 -4.02 4.59
CA ASN A 124 2.27 -5.06 5.45
C ASN A 124 3.70 -5.48 5.10
N ASP A 125 4.18 -5.04 3.96
CA ASP A 125 5.38 -5.49 3.27
C ASP A 125 6.15 -4.28 2.72
N ILE A 126 7.43 -4.51 2.46
CA ILE A 126 8.31 -3.60 1.72
C ILE A 126 8.72 -4.34 0.45
N ASP A 127 8.17 -3.90 -0.68
CA ASP A 127 8.45 -4.45 -2.01
C ASP A 127 9.58 -3.66 -2.67
N LEU A 128 10.68 -4.33 -3.03
CA LEU A 128 11.83 -3.72 -3.71
C LEU A 128 12.18 -4.53 -4.98
N LEU A 129 12.27 -3.87 -6.13
CA LEU A 129 12.70 -4.50 -7.39
C LEU A 129 14.21 -4.34 -7.61
N PHE A 130 14.89 -5.46 -7.70
CA PHE A 130 16.29 -5.61 -8.09
C PHE A 130 16.38 -6.09 -9.54
N THR A 131 17.52 -5.91 -10.20
CA THR A 131 17.78 -6.68 -11.43
C THR A 131 18.02 -8.16 -11.06
N PRO A 132 17.85 -9.10 -12.01
CA PRO A 132 18.18 -10.50 -11.76
C PRO A 132 19.62 -10.72 -11.25
N ASP A 133 20.56 -9.89 -11.71
CA ASP A 133 21.97 -9.96 -11.32
C ASP A 133 22.22 -9.35 -9.92
N GLU A 134 21.45 -8.33 -9.53
CA GLU A 134 21.51 -7.71 -8.20
C GLU A 134 20.86 -8.57 -7.12
N LEU A 135 19.86 -9.39 -7.47
CA LEU A 135 19.03 -10.11 -6.50
C LEU A 135 19.83 -10.99 -5.53
N PRO A 136 20.81 -11.82 -5.95
CA PRO A 136 21.60 -12.62 -5.01
C PRO A 136 22.38 -11.77 -4.00
N GLN A 137 22.92 -10.63 -4.43
CA GLN A 137 23.63 -9.71 -3.54
C GLN A 137 22.66 -9.02 -2.57
N ALA A 138 21.47 -8.66 -3.02
CA ALA A 138 20.43 -8.08 -2.17
C ALA A 138 19.95 -9.08 -1.10
N GLU A 139 19.76 -10.35 -1.46
CA GLU A 139 19.39 -11.41 -0.52
C GLU A 139 20.50 -11.64 0.53
N ALA A 140 21.77 -11.68 0.11
CA ALA A 140 22.90 -11.78 1.04
C ALA A 140 22.96 -10.59 2.02
N LEU A 141 22.75 -9.37 1.52
CA LEU A 141 22.68 -8.17 2.36
C LEU A 141 21.54 -8.26 3.40
N LEU A 142 20.36 -8.76 3.01
CA LEU A 142 19.26 -8.97 3.96
C LEU A 142 19.63 -9.96 5.07
N LEU A 143 20.34 -11.04 4.74
CA LEU A 143 20.84 -11.99 5.74
C LEU A 143 21.83 -11.32 6.72
N GLU A 144 22.76 -10.51 6.21
CA GLU A 144 23.73 -9.75 7.03
C GLU A 144 23.04 -8.75 7.97
N LEU A 145 21.93 -8.14 7.52
CA LEU A 145 21.10 -7.24 8.33
C LEU A 145 20.22 -7.96 9.37
N GLY A 146 20.35 -9.29 9.49
CA GLY A 146 19.66 -10.12 10.47
C GLY A 146 18.25 -10.55 10.06
N TYR A 147 17.93 -10.52 8.77
CA TYR A 147 16.69 -11.09 8.24
C TYR A 147 16.88 -12.56 7.89
N GLY A 148 15.87 -13.38 8.19
CA GLY A 148 15.80 -14.78 7.74
C GLY A 148 14.95 -14.88 6.47
N GLY A 149 15.49 -15.52 5.44
CA GLY A 149 14.79 -15.76 4.18
C GLY A 149 13.94 -17.04 4.21
N LYS A 150 12.75 -16.99 3.61
CA LYS A 150 11.94 -18.17 3.24
C LYS A 150 11.74 -18.15 1.72
N HIS A 151 12.34 -19.09 1.01
CA HIS A 151 12.15 -19.22 -0.44
C HIS A 151 10.81 -19.90 -0.74
N LYS A 152 10.06 -19.35 -1.69
CA LYS A 152 8.87 -20.00 -2.27
C LYS A 152 9.30 -20.65 -3.59
N SER A 153 9.14 -21.97 -3.73
CA SER A 153 9.42 -22.60 -5.02
C SER A 153 8.28 -22.26 -5.99
N ALA A 154 8.63 -21.88 -7.23
CA ALA A 154 7.64 -21.64 -8.28
C ALA A 154 6.84 -22.92 -8.66
N GLU A 155 7.32 -24.08 -8.23
CA GLU A 155 6.76 -25.40 -8.51
C GLU A 155 5.74 -25.86 -7.46
N THR A 156 5.55 -25.12 -6.36
CA THR A 156 4.59 -25.47 -5.31
C THR A 156 3.37 -24.54 -5.32
N GLY A 157 2.21 -25.08 -5.72
CA GLY A 157 0.91 -24.40 -5.66
C GLY A 157 0.32 -24.00 -7.02
N ALA A 158 -0.60 -23.03 -7.02
CA ALA A 158 -1.41 -22.64 -8.18
C ALA A 158 -0.63 -21.93 -9.33
N ARG A 159 0.70 -22.14 -9.46
CA ARG A 159 1.60 -21.45 -10.40
C ARG A 159 1.55 -19.92 -10.31
N VAL A 160 1.39 -19.42 -9.09
CA VAL A 160 1.45 -18.00 -8.73
C VAL A 160 2.78 -17.77 -8.04
N THR A 161 3.73 -17.17 -8.74
CA THR A 161 5.01 -16.75 -8.14
C THR A 161 5.17 -15.26 -8.37
N LYS A 162 4.95 -14.46 -7.32
CA LYS A 162 5.14 -13.00 -7.35
C LYS A 162 6.54 -12.58 -6.95
N HIS A 163 7.10 -13.28 -5.98
CA HIS A 163 8.42 -13.07 -5.40
C HIS A 163 9.00 -14.45 -5.08
N THR A 164 10.31 -14.62 -5.26
CA THR A 164 11.00 -15.91 -5.06
C THR A 164 11.33 -16.15 -3.59
N SER A 165 11.33 -15.11 -2.77
CA SER A 165 11.70 -15.15 -1.35
C SER A 165 10.92 -14.12 -0.55
N THR A 166 10.81 -14.34 0.77
CA THR A 166 10.39 -13.32 1.74
C THR A 166 11.36 -13.28 2.90
N PHE A 167 11.64 -12.10 3.40
CA PHE A 167 12.60 -11.87 4.47
C PHE A 167 11.92 -11.23 5.67
N ARG A 168 12.15 -11.81 6.86
CA ARG A 168 11.66 -11.26 8.13
C ARG A 168 12.76 -11.29 9.17
N ARG A 169 12.86 -10.26 10.01
CA ARG A 169 13.88 -10.19 11.06
C ARG A 169 13.80 -11.43 11.97
N VAL A 170 14.93 -12.09 12.20
CA VAL A 170 14.98 -13.29 13.05
C VAL A 170 14.52 -12.93 14.46
N GLY A 171 13.61 -13.73 15.04
CA GLY A 171 13.03 -13.47 16.36
C GLY A 171 11.77 -12.60 16.37
N ALA A 172 11.36 -12.04 15.23
CA ALA A 172 10.13 -11.23 15.13
C ALA A 172 8.83 -12.05 15.11
N GLU A 173 8.89 -13.39 15.08
CA GLU A 173 7.73 -14.28 14.98
C GLU A 173 6.86 -14.31 16.27
N ASN A 174 7.32 -13.71 17.37
CA ASN A 174 6.65 -13.76 18.67
C ASN A 174 5.64 -12.61 18.94
N GLY A 175 5.41 -11.71 17.98
CA GLY A 175 4.48 -10.58 18.12
C GLY A 175 3.07 -10.92 17.63
N SER A 176 2.11 -11.03 18.56
CA SER A 176 0.65 -11.21 18.39
C SER A 176 0.13 -11.10 16.94
N ALA A 177 0.06 -12.23 16.23
CA ALA A 177 -0.54 -12.30 14.90
C ALA A 177 -2.07 -12.17 15.01
N THR A 178 -2.62 -11.06 14.54
CA THR A 178 -4.07 -10.91 14.33
C THR A 178 -4.43 -11.40 12.92
N PRO A 179 -5.60 -12.04 12.70
CA PRO A 179 -6.04 -12.46 11.37
C PRO A 179 -6.21 -11.30 10.38
N ASN A 180 -6.53 -10.10 10.89
CA ASN A 180 -6.47 -8.89 10.10
C ASN A 180 -5.01 -8.39 10.11
N PRO A 181 -4.29 -8.42 8.98
CA PRO A 181 -2.90 -8.04 8.96
C PRO A 181 -2.71 -6.56 9.31
N TYR A 182 -3.71 -5.71 9.07
CA TYR A 182 -3.74 -4.27 9.41
C TYR A 182 -3.94 -3.99 10.92
N LEU A 183 -4.28 -5.00 11.73
CA LEU A 183 -4.42 -4.86 13.19
C LEU A 183 -3.21 -5.44 13.97
N SER A 184 -2.24 -6.02 13.27
CA SER A 184 -1.04 -6.57 13.93
C SER A 184 -0.07 -5.45 14.30
N ALA A 185 0.30 -5.36 15.58
CA ALA A 185 1.20 -4.31 16.10
C ALA A 185 2.69 -4.67 16.02
N GLY A 186 3.06 -5.86 15.51
CA GLY A 186 4.46 -6.25 15.36
C GLY A 186 5.25 -5.25 14.51
N LEU A 187 6.38 -4.75 14.99
CA LEU A 187 7.08 -3.63 14.35
C LEU A 187 7.80 -4.05 13.07
N ASP A 188 8.43 -5.23 13.04
CA ASP A 188 9.16 -5.70 11.85
C ASP A 188 8.22 -6.32 10.80
N ARG A 189 8.30 -5.77 9.58
CA ARG A 189 7.54 -6.22 8.41
C ARG A 189 8.37 -7.05 7.46
N THR A 190 7.64 -7.75 6.58
CA THR A 190 8.23 -8.60 5.55
C THR A 190 8.87 -7.72 4.50
N ILE A 191 10.08 -8.07 4.09
CA ILE A 191 10.72 -7.51 2.91
C ILE A 191 10.57 -8.54 1.79
N GLU A 192 10.09 -8.09 0.64
CA GLU A 192 9.91 -8.90 -0.55
C GLU A 192 10.82 -8.34 -1.65
N PRO A 193 12.01 -8.93 -1.85
CA PRO A 193 12.83 -8.59 -2.99
C PRO A 193 12.24 -9.26 -4.23
N HIS A 194 12.07 -8.47 -5.29
CA HIS A 194 11.55 -8.89 -6.59
C HIS A 194 12.67 -8.78 -7.63
N SER A 195 12.71 -9.68 -8.60
CA SER A 195 13.53 -9.51 -9.83
C SER A 195 12.67 -9.30 -11.07
N SER A 196 11.34 -9.30 -10.90
CA SER A 196 10.35 -9.23 -11.96
C SER A 196 9.05 -8.67 -11.41
N LEU A 197 8.32 -7.95 -12.26
CA LEU A 197 6.93 -7.50 -12.08
C LEU A 197 5.94 -8.38 -12.87
N GLU A 198 6.35 -9.61 -13.18
CA GLU A 198 5.50 -10.61 -13.82
C GLU A 198 4.42 -11.09 -12.86
N GLU A 199 3.19 -11.05 -13.35
CA GLU A 199 2.06 -11.70 -12.71
C GLU A 199 1.63 -12.85 -13.64
N SER A 200 1.64 -14.08 -13.10
CA SER A 200 1.29 -15.31 -13.83
C SER A 200 0.18 -16.09 -13.11
N TRP A 201 -0.79 -16.59 -13.89
CA TRP A 201 -1.95 -17.33 -13.40
C TRP A 201 -2.55 -18.22 -14.49
N PHE A 202 -2.81 -19.51 -14.20
CA PHE A 202 -3.40 -20.50 -15.14
C PHE A 202 -2.89 -20.42 -16.60
N GLY A 203 -1.61 -20.12 -16.81
CA GLY A 203 -1.01 -20.02 -18.15
C GLY A 203 -1.13 -18.63 -18.81
N LEU A 204 -1.89 -17.71 -18.21
CA LEU A 204 -1.80 -16.27 -18.52
C LEU A 204 -0.57 -15.69 -17.82
N LYS A 205 0.20 -14.90 -18.56
CA LYS A 205 1.41 -14.24 -18.09
C LYS A 205 1.42 -12.81 -18.63
N VAL A 206 1.57 -11.86 -17.73
CA VAL A 206 1.82 -10.46 -18.08
C VAL A 206 3.05 -10.03 -17.32
N ASP A 207 4.08 -9.63 -18.06
CA ASP A 207 5.34 -9.14 -17.49
C ASP A 207 5.61 -7.72 -17.99
N MET A 208 5.64 -6.78 -17.05
CA MET A 208 5.97 -5.38 -17.32
C MET A 208 7.41 -5.02 -16.97
N THR A 209 8.21 -5.97 -16.47
CA THR A 209 9.63 -5.74 -16.10
C THR A 209 10.45 -5.13 -17.24
N PRO A 210 10.32 -5.56 -18.52
CA PRO A 210 11.17 -5.06 -19.59
C PRO A 210 11.12 -3.53 -19.74
N GLY A 211 12.30 -2.90 -19.69
CA GLY A 211 12.48 -1.45 -19.85
C GLY A 211 12.03 -0.60 -18.65
N VAL A 212 11.48 -1.18 -17.58
CA VAL A 212 11.14 -0.42 -16.35
C VAL A 212 12.36 0.29 -15.79
N ARG A 213 13.51 -0.39 -15.76
CA ARG A 213 14.77 0.16 -15.23
C ARG A 213 15.25 1.40 -15.99
N ASP A 214 14.98 1.49 -17.30
CA ASP A 214 15.38 2.63 -18.12
C ASP A 214 14.46 3.84 -17.93
N ARG A 215 13.28 3.64 -17.30
CA ARG A 215 12.24 4.66 -17.12
C ARG A 215 11.94 4.96 -15.65
N VAL A 216 12.75 4.49 -14.71
CA VAL A 216 12.51 4.79 -13.29
C VAL A 216 12.68 6.27 -13.02
N ASP A 217 11.84 6.79 -12.13
CA ASP A 217 12.05 8.11 -11.53
C ASP A 217 12.84 7.95 -10.23
N THR A 218 13.23 9.07 -9.64
CA THR A 218 13.90 9.11 -8.33
C THR A 218 13.02 9.85 -7.33
N ALA A 219 12.88 9.29 -6.12
CA ALA A 219 12.11 9.91 -5.04
C ALA A 219 12.81 9.78 -3.69
N VAL A 220 12.58 10.76 -2.82
CA VAL A 220 12.98 10.71 -1.40
C VAL A 220 11.80 10.17 -0.60
N LEU A 221 11.82 8.86 -0.30
CA LEU A 221 10.72 8.20 0.42
C LEU A 221 10.78 8.40 1.93
N THR A 222 11.95 8.76 2.47
CA THR A 222 12.16 9.01 3.89
C THR A 222 13.09 10.23 4.03
N PRO A 223 12.91 11.10 5.04
CA PRO A 223 13.72 12.31 5.18
C PRO A 223 15.22 12.05 5.42
N THR A 224 15.58 10.86 5.89
CA THR A 224 16.95 10.52 6.34
C THR A 224 17.64 9.48 5.47
N ALA A 225 16.97 8.94 4.46
CA ALA A 225 17.53 7.97 3.53
C ALA A 225 18.03 8.65 2.25
N PRO A 226 18.98 8.05 1.51
CA PRO A 226 19.25 8.47 0.14
C PRO A 226 17.98 8.36 -0.71
N ALA A 227 17.89 9.19 -1.76
CA ALA A 227 16.86 9.03 -2.77
C ALA A 227 17.00 7.64 -3.43
N CYS A 228 15.88 7.04 -3.78
CA CYS A 228 15.85 5.72 -4.42
C CYS A 228 15.04 5.76 -5.71
N HIS A 229 15.21 4.73 -6.55
CA HIS A 229 14.39 4.58 -7.73
C HIS A 229 12.94 4.25 -7.34
N VAL A 230 12.00 4.76 -8.12
CA VAL A 230 10.57 4.44 -8.06
C VAL A 230 10.04 4.27 -9.49
N LEU A 231 8.88 3.64 -9.63
CA LEU A 231 8.20 3.60 -10.92
C LEU A 231 7.74 5.02 -11.28
N ASN A 232 7.94 5.45 -12.54
CA ASN A 232 7.30 6.66 -13.03
C ASN A 232 5.76 6.55 -12.96
N PRO A 233 5.00 7.65 -13.05
CA PRO A 233 3.55 7.63 -12.90
C PRO A 233 2.80 6.66 -13.84
N THR A 234 3.28 6.49 -15.08
CA THR A 234 2.68 5.59 -16.07
C THR A 234 2.90 4.12 -15.71
N ASP A 235 4.14 3.74 -15.40
CA ASP A 235 4.49 2.38 -15.00
C ASP A 235 3.89 2.04 -13.63
N LEU A 236 3.78 3.00 -12.71
CA LEU A 236 3.09 2.84 -11.43
C LEU A 236 1.60 2.53 -11.64
N LEU A 237 0.89 3.32 -12.45
CA LEU A 237 -0.53 3.09 -12.73
C LEU A 237 -0.74 1.71 -13.36
N HIS A 238 0.08 1.36 -14.35
CA HIS A 238 0.02 0.04 -14.99
C HIS A 238 0.26 -1.08 -13.95
N HIS A 239 1.27 -0.94 -13.10
CA HIS A 239 1.60 -1.93 -12.08
C HIS A 239 0.46 -2.14 -11.08
N ILE A 240 -0.19 -1.07 -10.65
CA ILE A 240 -1.32 -1.14 -9.71
C ILE A 240 -2.54 -1.81 -10.38
N CYS A 241 -2.82 -1.48 -11.64
CA CYS A 241 -3.88 -2.11 -12.43
C CYS A 241 -3.65 -3.62 -12.61
N LEU A 242 -2.42 -4.01 -12.97
CA LEU A 242 -2.06 -5.43 -13.14
C LEU A 242 -2.19 -6.18 -11.80
N HIS A 243 -1.64 -5.60 -10.73
CA HIS A 243 -1.68 -6.20 -9.40
C HIS A 243 -3.10 -6.29 -8.83
N PHE A 244 -3.94 -5.26 -9.02
CA PHE A 244 -5.35 -5.32 -8.62
C PHE A 244 -6.11 -6.39 -9.40
N SER A 245 -5.94 -6.45 -10.73
CA SER A 245 -6.55 -7.50 -11.57
C SER A 245 -6.18 -8.89 -11.09
N PHE A 246 -4.92 -9.06 -10.71
CA PHE A 246 -4.42 -10.30 -10.15
C PHE A 246 -5.15 -10.67 -8.83
N HIS A 247 -5.28 -9.75 -7.87
CA HIS A 247 -6.00 -9.99 -6.62
C HIS A 247 -7.49 -10.25 -6.81
N LEU A 248 -8.10 -9.60 -7.81
CA LEU A 248 -9.49 -9.83 -8.20
C LEU A 248 -9.69 -11.27 -8.72
N ILE A 249 -8.81 -11.73 -9.61
CA ILE A 249 -8.85 -13.09 -10.16
C ILE A 249 -8.65 -14.15 -9.06
N GLN A 250 -7.83 -13.87 -8.06
CA GLN A 250 -7.65 -14.75 -6.90
C GLN A 250 -8.84 -14.78 -5.93
N GLY A 251 -9.87 -13.94 -6.14
CA GLY A 251 -11.00 -13.82 -5.23
C GLY A 251 -10.64 -13.13 -3.90
N ALA A 252 -9.53 -12.41 -3.86
CA ALA A 252 -9.06 -11.67 -2.68
C ALA A 252 -8.73 -10.19 -2.98
N PRO A 253 -9.65 -9.43 -3.62
CA PRO A 253 -9.44 -8.00 -3.87
C PRO A 253 -9.42 -7.21 -2.55
N SER A 254 -8.65 -6.12 -2.54
CA SER A 254 -8.58 -5.19 -1.40
C SER A 254 -9.16 -3.83 -1.74
N PHE A 255 -9.96 -3.24 -0.85
CA PHE A 255 -10.43 -1.86 -1.01
C PHE A 255 -9.30 -0.84 -0.99
N VAL A 256 -8.18 -1.14 -0.32
CA VAL A 256 -6.98 -0.29 -0.33
C VAL A 256 -6.39 -0.16 -1.74
N GLN A 257 -6.44 -1.23 -2.55
CA GLN A 257 -5.98 -1.19 -3.95
C GLN A 257 -6.89 -0.34 -4.83
N LEU A 258 -8.20 -0.34 -4.55
CA LEU A 258 -9.14 0.55 -5.23
C LEU A 258 -8.90 2.02 -4.88
N THR A 259 -8.56 2.32 -3.61
CA THR A 259 -8.19 3.69 -3.23
C THR A 259 -6.85 4.10 -3.82
N ASP A 260 -5.88 3.19 -3.94
CA ASP A 260 -4.60 3.46 -4.63
C ASP A 260 -4.87 3.93 -6.08
N LEU A 261 -5.73 3.23 -6.84
CA LEU A 261 -6.14 3.64 -8.19
C LEU A 261 -6.81 5.02 -8.20
N LEU A 262 -7.69 5.31 -7.24
CA LEU A 262 -8.36 6.60 -7.13
C LEU A 262 -7.38 7.75 -6.88
N VAL A 263 -6.42 7.56 -5.97
CA VAL A 263 -5.44 8.59 -5.59
C VAL A 263 -4.50 8.89 -6.76
N ILE A 264 -3.95 7.85 -7.41
CA ILE A 264 -3.02 8.01 -8.54
C ILE A 264 -3.71 8.73 -9.71
N THR A 265 -4.92 8.30 -10.08
CA THR A 265 -5.64 8.90 -11.21
C THR A 265 -6.06 10.34 -10.95
N ASN A 266 -6.40 10.69 -9.71
CA ASN A 266 -6.74 12.07 -9.36
C ASN A 266 -5.50 12.99 -9.36
N GLN A 267 -4.33 12.50 -8.96
CA GLN A 267 -3.09 13.30 -8.99
C GLN A 267 -2.49 13.43 -10.39
N ASN A 268 -2.54 12.37 -11.21
CA ASN A 268 -2.05 12.43 -12.59
C ASN A 268 -2.86 13.43 -13.44
N GLN A 269 -4.17 13.59 -13.17
CA GLN A 269 -4.98 14.64 -13.80
C GLN A 269 -4.49 16.07 -13.48
N HIS A 270 -3.85 16.28 -12.33
CA HIS A 270 -3.28 17.58 -11.96
C HIS A 270 -1.92 17.83 -12.62
N ALA A 271 -1.09 16.80 -12.79
CA ALA A 271 0.20 16.94 -13.49
C ALA A 271 0.02 17.30 -14.97
N ASP A 272 -0.90 16.64 -15.67
CA ASP A 272 -1.19 16.92 -17.08
C ASP A 272 -1.80 18.32 -17.29
N THR A 273 -2.47 18.90 -16.29
CA THR A 273 -3.09 20.23 -16.44
C THR A 273 -2.12 21.39 -16.20
N GLU A 274 -1.04 21.20 -15.42
CA GLU A 274 0.02 22.20 -15.25
C GLU A 274 0.95 22.28 -16.47
N GLU A 275 1.25 21.16 -17.14
CA GLU A 275 2.10 21.15 -18.34
C GLU A 275 1.46 21.85 -19.55
N PHE A 276 0.11 21.86 -19.61
CA PHE A 276 -0.64 22.64 -20.60
C PHE A 276 -0.81 24.12 -20.22
N ALA A 277 -0.72 24.49 -18.93
CA ALA A 277 -0.90 25.87 -18.48
C ALA A 277 0.39 26.71 -18.54
N SER A 278 1.57 26.09 -18.69
CA SER A 278 2.86 26.79 -18.87
C SER A 278 3.24 27.04 -20.33
N SER A 279 2.31 26.82 -21.26
CA SER A 279 2.52 26.91 -22.71
C SER A 279 1.79 28.09 -23.36
N ASP A 280 1.69 29.23 -22.68
CA ASP A 280 1.18 30.50 -23.22
C ASP A 280 2.19 31.65 -23.04
#